data_AF-A0A9P7FT49-F1
#
_entry.id   AF-A0A9P7FT49-F1
#
_cell.length_a   1.000
_cell.length_b   1.000
_cell.length_c   1.000
_cell.angle_alpha   90.00
_cell.angle_beta   90.00
_cell.angle_gamma   90.00
#
_symmetry.space_group_name_H-M   'P 1'
#
loop_
_entity.id
_entity.type
_entity.pdbx_description
1 polymer ?
#
loop_
_entity_poly.entity_id
_entity_poly.type
_entity_poly.pdbx_seq_one_letter_code
_entity_poly.pdbx_strand_id
1 'polypeptide(L)'
;MVCPPSFDCVFTLFTSFNLIVIIDALLRGAQEGQDILTLSIGGSRGWSESSAAVVASRIAASGIIVTIAAGNDGAVGSWYTASPGTGIDVITVASVDNTAIPLQNATVGGVAHAPITYFQTFPLNVTETLPIYALSKNVSIPDDACNPLPADTPDLSPYVVIIRRGTCTFVTKLANIAAKGARVSLIY
;
A
#
# COMPACT_ATOMS: atom_id res chain seq x y z
N MET A 1 -28.24 -10.31 -3.82
CA MET A 1 -28.46 -8.91 -4.26
C MET A 1 -29.01 -9.01 -5.68
N VAL A 2 -30.26 -8.62 -5.96
CA VAL A 2 -30.82 -8.83 -7.32
C VAL A 2 -30.42 -7.66 -8.20
N CYS A 3 -29.57 -7.90 -9.19
CA CYS A 3 -29.13 -6.90 -10.14
C CYS A 3 -30.18 -6.68 -11.24
N PRO A 4 -30.56 -5.42 -11.51
CA PRO A 4 -31.46 -5.09 -12.62
C PRO A 4 -30.76 -5.28 -13.98
N PRO A 5 -31.47 -5.70 -15.04
CA PRO A 5 -30.89 -6.15 -16.32
C PRO A 5 -30.26 -5.06 -17.21
N SER A 6 -30.09 -3.84 -16.70
CA SER A 6 -29.62 -2.67 -17.47
C SER A 6 -28.34 -2.03 -16.90
N PHE A 7 -27.70 -2.65 -15.92
CA PHE A 7 -26.49 -2.13 -15.29
C PHE A 7 -25.45 -3.23 -15.10
N ASP A 8 -24.21 -2.96 -15.49
CA ASP A 8 -23.07 -3.84 -15.22
C ASP A 8 -22.89 -3.98 -13.70
N CYS A 9 -23.03 -5.19 -13.20
CA CYS A 9 -22.95 -5.47 -11.77
C CYS A 9 -21.56 -5.93 -11.34
N VAL A 10 -21.00 -5.21 -10.37
CA VAL A 10 -19.63 -5.36 -9.90
C VAL A 10 -19.60 -5.87 -8.46
N PHE A 11 -18.92 -6.99 -8.26
CA PHE A 11 -18.62 -7.52 -6.92
C PHE A 11 -17.14 -7.38 -6.60
N THR A 12 -16.82 -6.84 -5.42
CA THR A 12 -15.43 -6.57 -4.98
C THR A 12 -15.08 -7.24 -3.66
N LEU A 13 -13.90 -7.88 -3.61
CA LEU A 13 -13.32 -8.45 -2.40
C LEU A 13 -12.04 -7.71 -1.99
N PHE A 14 -11.97 -7.31 -0.71
CA PHE A 14 -10.81 -6.61 -0.13
C PHE A 14 -10.18 -7.29 1.10
N THR A 15 -10.85 -8.24 1.76
CA THR A 15 -10.37 -8.77 3.06
C THR A 15 -10.73 -10.24 3.30
N SER A 16 -9.94 -11.18 2.77
CA SER A 16 -9.91 -12.58 3.23
C SER A 16 -8.71 -13.34 2.64
N PHE A 17 -7.75 -13.74 3.48
CA PHE A 17 -6.63 -14.59 3.04
C PHE A 17 -6.99 -16.09 3.02
N ASN A 18 -8.24 -16.45 3.36
CA ASN A 18 -8.66 -17.83 3.34
C ASN A 18 -9.17 -18.22 1.94
N LEU A 19 -8.47 -19.18 1.33
CA LEU A 19 -8.76 -19.72 0.01
C LEU A 19 -10.22 -20.16 -0.18
N ILE A 20 -10.83 -20.75 0.85
CA ILE A 20 -12.21 -21.24 0.81
C ILE A 20 -13.18 -20.06 0.68
N VAL A 21 -12.94 -18.99 1.42
CA VAL A 21 -13.77 -17.78 1.39
C VAL A 21 -13.67 -17.07 0.04
N ILE A 22 -12.48 -17.05 -0.58
CA ILE A 22 -12.29 -16.48 -1.91
C ILE A 22 -13.08 -17.28 -2.96
N ILE A 23 -12.99 -18.61 -2.91
CA ILE A 23 -13.72 -19.49 -3.83
C ILE A 23 -15.24 -19.34 -3.63
N ASP A 24 -15.72 -19.35 -2.39
CA ASP A 24 -17.14 -19.18 -2.08
C ASP A 24 -17.66 -17.84 -2.59
N ALA A 25 -16.90 -16.76 -2.39
CA ALA A 25 -17.29 -15.44 -2.85
C ALA A 25 -17.27 -15.31 -4.39
N LEU A 26 -16.32 -15.94 -5.08
CA LEU A 26 -16.29 -16.03 -6.55
C LEU A 26 -17.53 -16.76 -7.08
N LEU A 27 -17.85 -17.93 -6.52
CA LEU A 27 -19.02 -18.72 -6.90
C LEU A 27 -20.31 -17.96 -6.62
N ARG A 28 -20.40 -17.29 -5.47
CA ARG A 28 -21.55 -16.49 -5.10
C ARG A 28 -21.75 -15.30 -6.04
N GLY A 29 -20.67 -14.58 -6.40
CA GLY A 29 -20.74 -13.50 -7.39
C GLY A 29 -21.27 -14.00 -8.74
N ALA A 30 -20.77 -15.15 -9.21
CA ALA A 30 -21.28 -15.75 -10.44
C ALA A 30 -22.76 -16.18 -10.34
N GLN A 31 -23.17 -16.78 -9.23
CA GLN A 31 -24.56 -17.21 -9.00
C GLN A 31 -25.53 -16.03 -8.85
N GLU A 32 -25.07 -14.92 -8.28
CA GLU A 32 -25.84 -13.67 -8.17
C GLU A 32 -25.87 -12.86 -9.47
N GLY A 33 -25.35 -13.40 -10.58
CA GLY A 33 -25.45 -12.82 -11.92
C GLY A 33 -24.64 -11.54 -12.10
N GLN A 34 -23.46 -11.46 -11.48
CA GLN A 34 -22.56 -10.32 -11.66
C GLN A 34 -21.84 -10.41 -13.02
N ASP A 35 -21.73 -9.29 -13.72
CA ASP A 35 -21.05 -9.21 -15.02
C ASP A 35 -19.53 -9.09 -14.86
N ILE A 36 -19.08 -8.46 -13.76
CA ILE A 36 -17.67 -8.23 -13.45
C ILE A 36 -17.36 -8.62 -12.01
N LEU A 37 -16.34 -9.44 -11.82
CA LEU A 37 -15.75 -9.77 -10.52
C LEU A 37 -14.36 -9.13 -10.42
N THR A 38 -14.15 -8.33 -9.38
CA THR A 38 -12.85 -7.68 -9.13
C THR A 38 -12.30 -8.05 -7.76
N LEU A 39 -11.04 -8.50 -7.74
CA LEU A 39 -10.40 -9.05 -6.55
C LEU A 39 -9.05 -8.38 -6.35
N SER A 40 -8.98 -7.47 -5.37
CA SER A 40 -7.70 -6.92 -4.89
C SER A 40 -7.12 -7.81 -3.80
N ILE A 41 -7.08 -9.12 -4.07
CA ILE A 41 -6.64 -10.11 -3.11
C ILE A 41 -6.03 -11.33 -3.78
N GLY A 42 -5.04 -11.92 -3.13
CA GLY A 42 -4.45 -13.17 -3.54
C GLY A 42 -3.37 -13.63 -2.57
N GLY A 43 -2.83 -14.81 -2.83
CA GLY A 43 -1.68 -15.35 -2.11
C GLY A 43 -0.65 -15.90 -3.08
N SER A 44 0.59 -16.01 -2.63
CA SER A 44 1.72 -16.51 -3.41
C SER A 44 1.56 -17.99 -3.79
N ARG A 45 0.85 -18.23 -4.89
CA ARG A 45 0.62 -19.54 -5.51
C ARG A 45 0.50 -19.32 -7.02
N GLY A 46 1.63 -19.04 -7.65
CA GLY A 46 1.76 -18.52 -9.02
C GLY A 46 1.34 -19.44 -10.17
N TRP A 47 0.61 -20.52 -9.90
CA TRP A 47 0.31 -21.57 -10.87
C TRP A 47 -1.18 -21.60 -11.23
N SER A 48 -1.48 -21.93 -12.49
CA SER A 48 -2.85 -22.01 -13.04
C SER A 48 -3.68 -23.13 -12.42
N GLU A 49 -3.02 -24.14 -11.86
CA GLU A 49 -3.63 -25.34 -11.27
C GLU A 49 -4.08 -25.11 -9.82
N SER A 50 -3.85 -23.91 -9.27
CA SER A 50 -4.35 -23.57 -7.94
C SER A 50 -5.89 -23.65 -7.95
N SER A 51 -6.49 -24.12 -6.85
CA SER A 51 -7.93 -24.34 -6.81
C SER A 51 -8.74 -23.05 -7.05
N ALA A 52 -8.27 -21.91 -6.54
CA ALA A 52 -8.92 -20.63 -6.80
C ALA A 52 -8.70 -20.14 -8.25
N ALA A 53 -7.53 -20.38 -8.84
CA ALA A 53 -7.26 -20.04 -10.24
C ALA A 53 -8.17 -20.84 -11.18
N VAL A 54 -8.33 -22.15 -10.95
CA VAL A 54 -9.23 -23.01 -11.72
C VAL A 54 -10.69 -22.55 -11.62
N VAL A 55 -11.14 -22.15 -10.43
CA VAL A 55 -12.50 -21.60 -10.24
C VAL A 55 -12.65 -20.27 -10.98
N ALA A 56 -11.69 -19.36 -10.82
CA ALA A 56 -11.70 -18.08 -11.53
C ALA A 56 -11.72 -18.25 -13.05
N SER A 57 -10.94 -19.19 -13.59
CA SER A 57 -10.94 -19.53 -15.02
C SER A 57 -12.28 -20.04 -15.52
N ARG A 58 -12.96 -20.90 -14.75
CA ARG A 58 -14.28 -21.42 -15.14
C ARG A 58 -15.34 -20.31 -15.15
N ILE A 59 -15.24 -19.39 -14.20
CA ILE A 59 -16.15 -18.23 -14.15
C ILE A 59 -15.86 -17.30 -15.32
N ALA A 60 -14.59 -17.01 -15.61
CA ALA A 60 -14.19 -16.21 -16.77
C ALA A 60 -14.71 -16.82 -18.09
N ALA A 61 -14.55 -18.14 -18.26
CA ALA A 61 -15.03 -18.88 -19.42
C ALA A 61 -16.57 -18.86 -19.57
N SER A 62 -17.33 -18.61 -18.50
CA SER A 62 -18.79 -18.43 -18.57
C SER A 62 -19.23 -17.06 -19.09
N GLY A 63 -18.28 -16.17 -19.42
CA GLY A 63 -18.54 -14.84 -19.96
C GLY A 63 -18.51 -13.70 -18.93
N ILE A 64 -18.18 -14.00 -17.67
CA ILE A 64 -18.03 -13.00 -16.61
C ILE A 64 -16.61 -12.44 -16.63
N ILE A 65 -16.45 -11.13 -16.61
CA ILE A 65 -15.10 -10.53 -16.60
C ILE A 65 -14.51 -10.67 -15.19
N VAL A 66 -13.34 -11.30 -15.07
CA VAL A 66 -12.65 -11.46 -13.79
C VAL A 66 -11.35 -10.67 -13.81
N THR A 67 -11.19 -9.74 -12.87
CA THR A 67 -9.98 -8.91 -12.71
C THR A 67 -9.36 -9.17 -11.35
N ILE A 68 -8.05 -9.44 -11.31
CA ILE A 68 -7.35 -9.79 -10.07
C ILE A 68 -5.99 -9.08 -10.00
N ALA A 69 -5.62 -8.55 -8.84
CA ALA A 69 -4.31 -7.94 -8.64
C ALA A 69 -3.17 -8.99 -8.75
N ALA A 70 -2.08 -8.64 -9.44
CA ALA A 70 -0.90 -9.52 -9.60
C ALA A 70 -0.15 -9.81 -8.29
N GLY A 71 -0.36 -8.97 -7.26
CA GLY A 71 0.35 -9.05 -5.98
C GLY A 71 1.47 -8.01 -5.84
N ASN A 72 1.98 -7.85 -4.61
CA ASN A 72 2.95 -6.81 -4.25
C ASN A 72 4.36 -7.37 -3.95
N ASP A 73 4.58 -8.64 -4.24
CA ASP A 73 5.81 -9.39 -3.91
C ASP A 73 6.81 -9.40 -5.09
N GLY A 74 6.80 -8.36 -5.92
CA GLY A 74 7.63 -8.28 -7.13
C GLY A 74 9.14 -8.38 -6.86
N ALA A 75 9.59 -8.10 -5.64
CA ALA A 75 10.99 -8.25 -5.22
C ALA A 75 11.47 -9.71 -5.20
N VAL A 76 10.57 -10.70 -5.09
CA VAL A 76 10.91 -12.13 -5.10
C VAL A 76 11.21 -12.61 -6.52
N GLY A 77 10.61 -11.97 -7.52
CA GLY A 77 10.81 -12.25 -8.94
C GLY A 77 9.50 -12.39 -9.72
N SER A 78 9.61 -12.42 -11.04
CA SER A 78 8.49 -12.41 -11.99
C SER A 78 7.54 -13.61 -11.86
N TRP A 79 8.00 -14.72 -11.27
CA TRP A 79 7.24 -15.96 -11.13
C TRP A 79 6.44 -16.04 -9.82
N TYR A 80 6.48 -15.00 -8.98
CA TYR A 80 5.84 -14.96 -7.68
C TYR A 80 4.51 -14.18 -7.70
N THR A 81 3.74 -14.37 -8.77
CA THR A 81 2.42 -13.74 -8.94
C THR A 81 1.36 -14.36 -7.99
N ALA A 82 0.34 -13.58 -7.65
CA ALA A 82 -0.72 -13.98 -6.74
C ALA A 82 -1.81 -14.80 -7.45
N SER A 83 -2.22 -15.91 -6.83
CA SER A 83 -3.46 -16.62 -7.17
C SER A 83 -4.62 -15.97 -6.41
N PRO A 84 -5.79 -15.76 -7.04
CA PRO A 84 -6.29 -16.44 -8.25
C PRO A 84 -5.93 -15.80 -9.61
N GLY A 85 -5.10 -14.75 -9.66
CA GLY A 85 -4.79 -14.05 -10.92
C GLY A 85 -4.17 -14.94 -12.00
N THR A 86 -3.53 -16.03 -11.60
CA THR A 86 -2.94 -17.04 -12.49
C THR A 86 -3.94 -17.85 -13.30
N GLY A 87 -5.24 -17.63 -13.10
CA GLY A 87 -6.28 -18.27 -13.90
C GLY A 87 -6.17 -17.94 -15.39
N ILE A 88 -6.41 -18.94 -16.23
CA ILE A 88 -6.69 -18.78 -17.65
C ILE A 88 -7.92 -17.88 -17.83
N ASP A 89 -7.89 -16.98 -18.81
CA ASP A 89 -8.93 -15.99 -19.13
C ASP A 89 -9.22 -14.95 -18.03
N VAL A 90 -8.39 -14.89 -16.98
CA VAL A 90 -8.46 -13.86 -15.94
C VAL A 90 -7.57 -12.67 -16.30
N ILE A 91 -8.08 -11.45 -16.12
CA ILE A 91 -7.30 -10.23 -16.29
C ILE A 91 -6.48 -9.99 -15.02
N THR A 92 -5.19 -10.35 -15.07
CA THR A 92 -4.25 -10.02 -14.00
C THR A 92 -3.68 -8.62 -14.18
N VAL A 93 -3.82 -7.79 -13.15
CA VAL A 93 -3.50 -6.36 -13.20
C VAL A 93 -2.22 -6.08 -12.39
N ALA A 94 -1.19 -5.57 -13.10
CA ALA A 94 0.02 -5.03 -12.49
C ALA A 94 -0.17 -3.56 -12.07
N SER A 95 0.76 -3.04 -11.26
CA SER A 95 0.76 -1.64 -10.83
C SER A 95 1.91 -0.88 -11.50
N VAL A 96 1.62 0.35 -11.93
CA VAL A 96 2.60 1.31 -12.45
C VAL A 96 2.40 2.65 -11.76
N ASP A 97 3.47 3.41 -11.61
CA ASP A 97 3.40 4.75 -11.04
C ASP A 97 2.78 5.75 -12.02
N ASN A 98 1.91 6.62 -11.51
CA ASN A 98 1.30 7.66 -12.33
C ASN A 98 2.28 8.81 -12.59
N THR A 99 2.17 9.45 -13.76
CA THR A 99 3.02 10.60 -14.13
C THR A 99 2.66 11.90 -13.41
N ALA A 100 1.45 11.98 -12.86
CA ALA A 100 0.96 13.13 -12.10
C ALA A 100 0.30 12.67 -10.80
N ILE A 101 0.88 13.04 -9.67
CA ILE A 101 0.36 12.67 -8.35
C ILE A 101 0.06 13.93 -7.53
N PRO A 102 -1.14 14.05 -6.94
CA PRO A 102 -1.50 15.19 -6.10
C PRO A 102 -0.75 15.06 -4.77
N LEU A 103 0.45 15.63 -4.71
CA LEU A 103 1.29 15.67 -3.53
C LEU A 103 1.37 17.08 -2.96
N GLN A 104 1.77 17.15 -1.70
CA GLN A 104 1.92 18.39 -0.97
C GLN A 104 3.40 18.80 -0.91
N ASN A 105 3.62 20.11 -0.78
CA ASN A 105 4.96 20.68 -0.69
C ASN A 105 5.20 21.25 0.71
N ALA A 106 6.42 21.07 1.20
CA ALA A 106 6.97 21.74 2.36
C ALA A 106 7.94 22.84 1.91
N THR A 107 7.74 24.05 2.43
CA THR A 107 8.66 25.17 2.22
C THR A 107 9.57 25.27 3.42
N VAL A 108 10.89 25.23 3.22
CA VAL A 108 11.86 25.35 4.32
C VAL A 108 12.49 26.75 4.28
N GLY A 109 12.54 27.40 5.44
CA GLY A 109 13.19 28.70 5.58
C GLY A 109 14.71 28.57 5.80
N GLY A 110 15.44 29.66 5.53
CA GLY A 110 16.86 29.79 5.90
C GLY A 110 17.88 29.38 4.82
N VAL A 111 17.44 28.70 3.75
CA VAL A 111 18.29 28.37 2.59
C VAL A 111 17.47 28.59 1.31
N ALA A 112 18.09 29.03 0.22
CA ALA A 112 17.43 29.10 -1.08
C ALA A 112 17.34 27.71 -1.70
N HIS A 113 16.13 27.16 -1.83
CA HIS A 113 15.87 25.89 -2.51
C HIS A 113 14.44 25.84 -3.06
N ALA A 114 14.17 24.91 -3.98
CA ALA A 114 12.82 24.64 -4.45
C ALA A 114 11.98 23.91 -3.37
N PRO A 115 10.65 24.11 -3.29
CA PRO A 115 9.81 23.41 -2.32
C PRO A 115 10.03 21.89 -2.34
N ILE A 116 10.05 21.27 -1.16
CA ILE A 116 10.29 19.83 -1.01
C ILE A 116 8.94 19.13 -1.03
N THR A 117 8.69 18.32 -2.05
CA THR A 117 7.48 17.49 -2.13
C THR A 117 7.57 16.33 -1.15
N TYR A 118 6.52 16.12 -0.36
CA TYR A 118 6.39 14.96 0.52
C TYR A 118 5.24 14.07 0.07
N PHE A 119 5.39 12.77 0.29
CA PHE A 119 4.48 11.74 -0.24
C PHE A 119 3.20 11.63 0.60
N GLN A 120 2.35 12.65 0.54
CA GLN A 120 1.04 12.65 1.18
C GLN A 120 0.03 13.42 0.32
N THR A 121 -1.18 12.89 0.20
CA THR A 121 -2.26 13.51 -0.59
C THR A 121 -2.79 14.79 0.07
N PHE A 122 -2.94 14.77 1.40
CA PHE A 122 -3.44 15.89 2.19
C PHE A 122 -2.32 16.58 2.93
N PRO A 123 -2.41 17.90 3.17
CA PRO A 123 -1.39 18.61 3.91
C PRO A 123 -1.26 18.07 5.33
N LEU A 124 -0.04 18.08 5.88
CA LEU A 124 0.15 17.84 7.31
C LEU A 124 -0.66 18.86 8.11
N ASN A 125 -1.21 18.44 9.25
CA ASN A 125 -1.99 19.31 10.14
C ASN A 125 -1.07 20.24 10.96
N VAL A 126 -0.30 21.07 10.24
CA VAL A 126 0.67 22.01 10.77
C VAL A 126 0.47 23.33 10.04
N THR A 127 -0.06 24.32 10.76
CA THR A 127 -0.32 25.66 10.22
C THR A 127 0.80 26.65 10.54
N GLU A 128 1.69 26.29 11.46
CA GLU A 128 2.77 27.14 11.95
C GLU A 128 4.12 26.74 11.35
N THR A 129 5.08 27.66 11.35
CA THR A 129 6.46 27.34 10.98
C THR A 129 7.16 26.69 12.16
N LEU A 130 7.57 25.44 11.99
CA LEU A 130 8.27 24.66 13.03
C LEU A 130 9.77 24.51 12.71
N PRO A 131 10.65 24.57 13.71
CA PRO A 131 12.06 24.25 13.53
C PRO A 131 12.26 22.77 13.16
N ILE A 132 13.30 22.51 12.38
CA ILE A 132 13.66 21.17 11.94
C ILE A 132 14.68 20.56 12.91
N TYR A 133 14.42 19.32 13.35
CA TYR A 133 15.36 18.54 14.16
C TYR A 133 15.76 17.27 13.41
N ALA A 134 17.02 17.17 12.99
CA ALA A 134 17.55 15.94 12.41
C ALA A 134 18.22 15.11 13.51
N LEU A 135 17.78 13.85 13.69
CA LEU A 135 18.37 12.94 14.68
C LEU A 135 19.84 12.63 14.37
N SER A 136 20.18 12.59 13.08
CA SER A 136 21.54 12.46 12.58
C SER A 136 21.75 13.37 11.38
N LYS A 137 22.93 13.99 11.30
CA LYS A 137 23.39 14.71 10.10
C LYS A 137 24.11 13.79 9.10
N ASN A 138 24.38 12.54 9.49
CA ASN A 138 25.03 11.57 8.62
C ASN A 138 23.96 10.78 7.82
N VAL A 139 23.86 11.11 6.53
CA VAL A 139 22.92 10.51 5.58
C VAL A 139 23.23 9.07 5.18
N SER A 140 24.23 8.44 5.79
CA SER A 140 24.61 7.04 5.52
C SER A 140 24.18 6.07 6.65
N ILE A 141 23.70 6.57 7.79
CA ILE A 141 23.33 5.72 8.95
C ILE A 141 22.06 4.92 8.65
N PRO A 142 22.13 3.59 8.50
CA PRO A 142 20.99 2.77 8.05
C PRO A 142 19.96 2.48 9.14
N ASP A 143 20.27 2.77 10.40
CA ASP A 143 19.47 2.42 11.58
C ASP A 143 18.97 3.65 12.38
N ASP A 144 18.87 4.81 11.71
CA ASP A 144 18.40 6.05 12.33
C ASP A 144 17.03 5.88 13.01
N ALA A 145 16.91 6.23 14.29
CA ALA A 145 15.73 5.98 15.13
C ALA A 145 15.25 4.52 15.25
N CYS A 146 16.06 3.50 14.91
CA CYS A 146 15.65 2.10 15.09
C CYS A 146 15.69 1.64 16.55
N ASN A 147 16.57 2.23 17.35
CA ASN A 147 16.66 2.01 18.79
C ASN A 147 16.06 3.21 19.56
N PRO A 148 15.71 3.03 20.85
CA PRO A 148 15.30 4.14 21.71
C PRO A 148 16.31 5.29 21.64
N LEU A 149 15.80 6.52 21.53
CA LEU A 149 16.67 7.69 21.43
C LEU A 149 17.44 7.91 22.74
N PRO A 150 18.69 8.41 22.68
CA PRO A 150 19.50 8.71 23.85
C PRO A 150 18.76 9.56 24.90
N ALA A 151 19.07 9.35 26.18
CA ALA A 151 18.38 10.02 27.29
C ALA A 151 18.50 11.55 27.22
N ASP A 152 19.62 12.05 26.73
CA ASP A 152 19.95 13.46 26.48
C ASP A 152 19.25 14.07 25.26
N THR A 153 18.52 13.27 24.46
CA THR A 153 17.67 13.82 23.39
C THR A 153 16.63 14.75 24.00
N PRO A 154 16.53 16.02 23.53
CA PRO A 154 15.58 17.00 24.05
C PRO A 154 14.13 16.62 23.74
N ASP A 155 13.18 17.37 24.32
CA ASP A 155 11.78 17.27 23.92
C ASP A 155 11.62 17.65 22.43
N LEU A 156 11.06 16.73 21.67
CA LEU A 156 10.85 16.84 20.23
C LEU A 156 9.46 17.42 19.88
N SER A 157 8.63 17.74 20.87
CA SER A 157 7.28 18.27 20.65
C SER A 157 7.17 19.55 19.81
N PRO A 158 8.13 20.50 19.84
CA PRO A 158 8.05 21.71 19.01
C PRO A 158 8.71 21.55 17.63
N TYR A 159 9.27 20.38 17.31
CA TYR A 159 10.08 20.18 16.09
C TYR A 159 9.36 19.34 15.03
N VAL A 160 9.71 19.58 13.77
CA VAL A 160 9.55 18.59 12.69
C VAL A 160 10.78 17.72 12.68
N VAL A 161 10.61 16.44 13.01
CA VAL A 161 11.73 15.51 13.14
C VAL A 161 12.04 14.87 11.78
N ILE A 162 13.30 14.97 11.34
CA ILE A 162 13.76 14.35 10.09
C ILE A 162 14.52 13.08 10.42
N ILE A 163 14.08 11.97 9.81
CA ILE A 163 14.62 10.64 10.06
C ILE A 163 14.95 9.98 8.74
N ARG A 164 16.10 9.33 8.66
CA ARG A 164 16.45 8.56 7.47
C ARG A 164 15.66 7.24 7.41
N ARG A 165 15.17 6.88 6.22
CA ARG A 165 14.69 5.56 5.91
C ARG A 165 15.82 4.55 6.13
N GLY A 166 15.47 3.42 6.73
CA GLY A 166 16.47 2.48 7.20
C GLY A 166 15.98 1.05 7.20
N THR A 167 16.70 0.23 7.97
CA THR A 167 16.48 -1.22 8.09
C THR A 167 15.25 -1.59 8.91
N CYS A 168 14.83 -0.74 9.85
CA CYS A 168 13.64 -0.96 10.67
C CYS A 168 12.38 -0.29 10.09
N THR A 169 11.21 -0.75 10.56
CA THR A 169 9.91 -0.26 10.11
C THR A 169 9.70 1.23 10.46
N PHE A 170 8.86 1.91 9.68
CA PHE A 170 8.45 3.28 10.00
C PHE A 170 7.75 3.36 11.37
N VAL A 171 6.94 2.36 11.73
CA VAL A 171 6.26 2.32 13.03
C VAL A 171 7.26 2.34 14.18
N THR A 172 8.34 1.55 14.10
CA THR A 172 9.40 1.54 15.12
C THR A 172 10.06 2.91 15.26
N LYS A 173 10.42 3.54 14.14
CA LYS A 173 11.05 4.88 14.12
C LYS A 173 10.13 5.93 14.75
N LEU A 174 8.88 5.96 14.31
CA LEU A 174 7.86 6.89 14.79
C LEU A 174 7.57 6.70 16.28
N ALA A 175 7.54 5.45 16.76
CA ALA A 175 7.36 5.17 18.19
C ALA A 175 8.52 5.70 19.05
N ASN A 176 9.76 5.53 18.59
CA ASN A 176 10.95 5.99 19.32
C ASN A 176 11.03 7.52 19.43
N ILE A 177 10.67 8.26 18.38
CA ILE A 177 10.61 9.72 18.43
C ILE A 177 9.39 10.22 19.21
N ALA A 178 8.26 9.52 19.14
CA ALA A 178 7.04 9.87 19.87
C ALA A 178 7.26 9.72 21.38
N ALA A 179 8.09 8.76 21.81
CA ALA A 179 8.53 8.63 23.21
C ALA A 179 9.32 9.87 23.71
N LYS A 180 9.85 10.70 22.81
CA LYS A 180 10.46 12.00 23.10
C LYS A 180 9.55 13.19 22.78
N GLY A 181 8.26 12.97 22.59
CA GLY A 181 7.26 14.02 22.39
C GLY A 181 7.03 14.44 20.94
N ALA A 182 7.74 13.86 19.96
CA ALA A 182 7.59 14.24 18.56
C ALA A 182 6.15 14.06 18.05
N ARG A 183 5.62 15.08 17.35
CA ARG A 183 4.26 15.08 16.80
C ARG A 183 4.22 15.03 15.27
N VAL A 184 5.29 15.48 14.64
CA VAL A 184 5.42 15.58 13.18
C VAL A 184 6.79 15.09 12.78
N SER A 185 6.85 14.29 11.73
CA SER A 185 8.10 13.79 11.19
C SER A 185 8.05 13.64 9.68
N LEU A 186 9.19 13.81 9.04
CA LEU A 186 9.39 13.45 7.64
C LEU A 186 10.49 12.39 7.54
N ILE A 187 10.23 11.36 6.75
CA ILE A 187 11.18 10.27 6.51
C ILE A 187 11.67 10.38 5.07
N TYR A 188 12.99 10.36 4.89
CA TYR A 188 13.63 10.45 3.57
C TYR A 188 14.40 9.18 3.22
#